data_AF-A0A975R940-F1
#
_entry.id   AF-A0A975R940-F1
#
_cell.length_a   1.000
_cell.length_b   1.000
_cell.length_c   1.000
_cell.angle_alpha   90.00
_cell.angle_beta   90.00
_cell.angle_gamma   90.00
#
_symmetry.space_group_name_H-M   'P 1'
#
loop_
_entity.id
_entity.type
_entity.pdbx_description
1 polymer ?
#
loop_
_entity_poly.entity_id
_entity_poly.type
_entity_poly.pdbx_seq_one_letter_code
_entity_poly.pdbx_strand_id
1 'polypeptide(L)'
;MSEPGKSAALSPLSLYIHFPWCIRKCPYCDFNSHEAKSGIPEQRYIDALLTDLRQQLSLLVAPRPIQSIFMGGGTPSLFAAESLDRLLREIRQLLVLADDCEITLEANPGSFESEKFREFRALGINRLSIGIQSFNDAHLKKLGRVHNSHEAISAVAIARAAGFTNINLDLMFGLPEQTEIEALQDVQAAIDLQPQHISFYQLTLEPNTYFHKYPPRLPEDDLIYSLQKAGQQLLAAYGYQQYEISAYAQTDFQCRHNRHYWQFGDYLGIGAGAHGKISLAIPDNIIRTIKPKHPDLYMQQPDHTQLQAIALAQLPLEFMMNHLRLVKGFSVPAYQQLTGLQKTSLEPGLSECLQQNLLYEYQQTIACSAQGWDFLDLILEKFVD
;
A
#
# COMPACT_ATOMS: atom_id res chain seq x y z
N MET A 1 -15.55 11.08 43.71
CA MET A 1 -16.44 11.03 42.53
C MET A 1 -15.55 10.86 41.33
N SER A 2 -15.45 9.62 40.84
CA SER A 2 -14.67 9.25 39.66
C SER A 2 -15.30 9.86 38.42
N GLU A 3 -14.50 10.57 37.62
CA GLU A 3 -14.93 11.03 36.31
C GLU A 3 -15.37 9.84 35.45
N PRO A 4 -16.51 9.94 34.73
CA PRO A 4 -16.92 8.91 33.79
C PRO A 4 -15.87 8.79 32.70
N GLY A 5 -15.36 7.56 32.51
CA GLY A 5 -14.31 7.25 31.57
C GLY A 5 -14.61 7.85 30.19
N LYS A 6 -13.67 8.65 29.68
CA LYS A 6 -13.61 8.96 28.26
C LYS A 6 -13.71 7.64 27.52
N SER A 7 -14.81 7.44 26.79
CA SER A 7 -14.88 6.42 25.75
C SER A 7 -13.59 6.55 24.95
N ALA A 8 -12.73 5.52 25.01
CA ALA A 8 -11.56 5.47 24.15
C ALA A 8 -12.10 5.62 22.74
N ALA A 9 -11.80 6.74 22.07
CA ALA A 9 -12.24 6.98 20.71
C ALA A 9 -11.86 5.73 19.91
N LEU A 10 -12.84 5.05 19.33
CA LEU A 10 -12.62 3.80 18.62
C LEU A 10 -11.57 4.06 17.54
N SER A 11 -10.50 3.26 17.53
CA SER A 11 -9.40 3.41 16.57
C SER A 11 -9.94 3.51 15.15
N PRO A 12 -9.44 4.43 14.32
CA PRO A 12 -9.89 4.56 12.94
C PRO A 12 -9.80 3.24 12.18
N LEU A 13 -10.72 3.01 11.25
CA LEU A 13 -10.78 1.79 10.43
C LEU A 13 -10.54 2.15 8.96
N SER A 14 -9.78 1.33 8.26
CA SER A 14 -9.61 1.44 6.81
C SER A 14 -10.18 0.21 6.10
N LEU A 15 -10.49 0.33 4.81
CA LEU A 15 -10.95 -0.78 3.97
C LEU A 15 -10.01 -0.97 2.79
N TYR A 16 -9.40 -2.13 2.69
CA TYR A 16 -8.66 -2.58 1.51
C TYR A 16 -9.56 -3.51 0.68
N ILE A 17 -9.61 -3.27 -0.63
CA ILE A 17 -10.38 -4.09 -1.57
C ILE A 17 -9.42 -4.58 -2.65
N HIS A 18 -9.18 -5.89 -2.68
CA HIS A 18 -8.30 -6.51 -3.64
C HIS A 18 -9.04 -6.81 -4.94
N PHE A 19 -8.41 -6.49 -6.08
CA PHE A 19 -8.91 -6.82 -7.42
C PHE A 19 -7.87 -7.68 -8.16
N PRO A 20 -8.08 -8.99 -8.31
CA PRO A 20 -7.05 -9.95 -8.68
C PRO A 20 -6.82 -10.07 -10.19
N TRP A 21 -7.21 -9.08 -11.01
CA TRP A 21 -7.09 -9.17 -12.48
C TRP A 21 -6.13 -8.15 -13.07
N CYS A 22 -5.41 -8.57 -14.10
CA CYS A 22 -4.60 -7.71 -14.96
C CYS A 22 -4.82 -8.08 -16.43
N ILE A 23 -4.50 -7.15 -17.36
CA ILE A 23 -4.50 -7.45 -18.80
C ILE A 23 -3.42 -8.47 -19.12
N ARG A 24 -2.23 -8.27 -18.55
CA ARG A 24 -1.06 -9.12 -18.66
C ARG A 24 -0.31 -9.11 -17.35
N LYS A 25 0.16 -10.28 -16.89
CA LYS A 25 0.98 -10.34 -15.68
C LYS A 25 2.40 -9.90 -16.03
N CYS A 26 2.88 -8.84 -15.37
CA CYS A 26 4.26 -8.40 -15.55
C CYS A 26 5.22 -9.47 -15.01
N PRO A 27 6.38 -9.72 -15.65
CA PRO A 27 7.28 -10.81 -15.29
C PRO A 27 7.93 -10.67 -13.90
N TYR A 28 7.95 -9.46 -13.33
CA TYR A 28 8.43 -9.16 -11.98
C TYR A 28 7.33 -9.17 -10.91
N CYS A 29 6.05 -9.18 -11.30
CA CYS A 29 4.95 -8.90 -10.38
C CYS A 29 4.62 -10.12 -9.51
N ASP A 30 4.81 -9.98 -8.20
CA ASP A 30 4.52 -10.96 -7.16
C ASP A 30 3.08 -10.84 -6.60
N PHE A 31 2.38 -9.74 -6.90
CA PHE A 31 1.00 -9.55 -6.47
C PHE A 31 0.09 -10.69 -6.91
N ASN A 32 -0.96 -10.92 -6.10
CA ASN A 32 -2.03 -11.89 -6.37
C ASN A 32 -2.91 -11.44 -7.55
N SER A 33 -2.36 -11.53 -8.75
CA SER A 33 -2.99 -11.10 -9.99
C SER A 33 -3.02 -12.21 -11.04
N HIS A 34 -4.10 -12.24 -11.80
CA HIS A 34 -4.45 -13.23 -12.81
C HIS A 34 -4.77 -12.51 -14.12
N GLU A 35 -4.29 -13.06 -15.24
CA GLU A 35 -4.66 -12.53 -16.55
C GLU A 35 -6.14 -12.77 -16.84
N ALA A 36 -6.85 -11.73 -17.29
CA ALA A 36 -8.27 -11.80 -17.61
C ALA A 36 -8.55 -12.47 -18.97
N LYS A 37 -8.17 -13.76 -19.13
CA LYS A 37 -8.24 -14.48 -20.42
C LYS A 37 -9.67 -14.66 -20.97
N SER A 38 -10.66 -14.77 -20.10
CA SER A 38 -12.06 -15.02 -20.46
C SER A 38 -12.99 -13.85 -20.07
N GLY A 39 -12.42 -12.65 -19.95
CA GLY A 39 -13.10 -11.50 -19.35
C GLY A 39 -13.13 -11.55 -17.82
N ILE A 40 -13.63 -10.48 -17.22
CA ILE A 40 -13.76 -10.33 -15.76
C ILE A 40 -15.22 -10.58 -15.37
N PRO A 41 -15.52 -11.50 -14.43
CA PRO A 41 -16.88 -11.74 -13.95
C PRO A 41 -17.30 -10.65 -12.95
N GLU A 42 -17.37 -9.40 -13.40
CA GLU A 42 -17.46 -8.22 -12.52
C GLU A 42 -18.61 -8.32 -11.52
N GLN A 43 -19.85 -8.58 -11.98
CA GLN A 43 -21.03 -8.62 -11.12
C GLN A 43 -20.94 -9.69 -10.04
N ARG A 44 -20.51 -10.90 -10.42
CA ARG A 44 -20.32 -12.01 -9.48
C ARG A 44 -19.23 -11.67 -8.45
N TYR A 45 -18.19 -10.97 -8.87
CA TYR A 45 -17.12 -10.54 -7.97
C TYR A 45 -17.60 -9.46 -7.01
N ILE A 46 -18.37 -8.47 -7.47
CA ILE A 46 -18.99 -7.45 -6.60
C ILE A 46 -19.91 -8.12 -5.57
N ASP A 47 -20.71 -9.12 -5.96
CA ASP A 47 -21.56 -9.87 -5.04
C ASP A 47 -20.74 -10.58 -3.94
N ALA A 48 -19.62 -11.18 -4.34
CA ALA A 48 -18.69 -11.82 -3.43
C ALA A 48 -18.06 -10.81 -2.45
N LEU A 49 -17.57 -9.67 -2.95
CA LEU A 49 -17.02 -8.58 -2.13
C LEU A 49 -18.03 -8.07 -1.09
N LEU A 50 -19.29 -7.88 -1.48
CA LEU A 50 -20.33 -7.38 -0.57
C LEU A 50 -20.75 -8.44 0.45
N THR A 51 -20.74 -9.72 0.08
CA THR A 51 -21.00 -10.83 1.02
C THR A 51 -19.87 -10.93 2.05
N ASP A 52 -18.62 -10.88 1.58
CA ASP A 52 -17.42 -10.85 2.42
C ASP A 52 -17.45 -9.65 3.38
N LEU A 53 -17.75 -8.45 2.87
CA LEU A 53 -17.84 -7.26 3.70
C LEU A 53 -18.85 -7.43 4.82
N ARG A 54 -20.09 -7.87 4.51
CA ARG A 54 -21.11 -8.14 5.54
C ARG A 54 -20.64 -9.13 6.60
N GLN A 55 -19.92 -10.18 6.18
CA GLN A 55 -19.35 -11.14 7.12
C GLN A 55 -18.28 -10.50 8.02
N GLN A 56 -17.38 -9.67 7.48
CA GLN A 56 -16.38 -8.98 8.30
C GLN A 56 -16.98 -7.97 9.25
N LEU A 57 -18.06 -7.29 8.87
CA LEU A 57 -18.77 -6.38 9.77
C LEU A 57 -19.34 -7.10 10.99
N SER A 58 -19.71 -8.38 10.87
CA SER A 58 -20.16 -9.20 12.01
C SER A 58 -19.06 -9.49 13.04
N LEU A 59 -17.78 -9.34 12.65
CA LEU A 59 -16.64 -9.50 13.56
C LEU A 59 -16.40 -8.26 14.41
N LEU A 60 -16.90 -7.09 13.99
CA LEU A 60 -16.64 -5.84 14.69
C LEU A 60 -17.51 -5.71 15.95
N VAL A 61 -16.88 -5.33 17.06
CA VAL A 61 -17.58 -5.12 18.34
C VAL A 61 -18.46 -3.87 18.35
N ALA A 62 -18.18 -2.91 17.47
CA ALA A 62 -18.94 -1.67 17.31
C ALA A 62 -18.73 -1.09 15.91
N PRO A 63 -19.70 -0.31 15.38
CA PRO A 63 -19.50 0.47 14.16
C PRO A 63 -18.33 1.44 14.29
N ARG A 64 -17.50 1.54 13.26
CA ARG A 64 -16.37 2.48 13.17
C ARG A 64 -16.40 3.21 11.84
N PRO A 65 -16.16 4.53 11.79
CA PRO A 65 -16.08 5.24 10.54
C PRO A 65 -14.87 4.76 9.73
N ILE A 66 -15.07 4.60 8.43
CA ILE A 66 -13.99 4.31 7.48
C ILE A 66 -13.33 5.61 7.07
N GLN A 67 -12.04 5.75 7.37
CA GLN A 67 -11.26 6.94 6.99
C GLN A 67 -10.61 6.82 5.62
N SER A 68 -10.42 5.60 5.12
CA SER A 68 -9.87 5.37 3.79
C SER A 68 -10.35 4.05 3.18
N ILE A 69 -10.56 4.07 1.86
CA ILE A 69 -10.79 2.91 1.01
C ILE A 69 -9.65 2.84 0.00
N PHE A 70 -8.99 1.71 -0.11
CA PHE A 70 -7.93 1.48 -1.10
C PHE A 70 -8.30 0.30 -1.97
N MET A 71 -8.52 0.56 -3.25
CA MET A 71 -8.77 -0.46 -4.27
C MET A 71 -7.47 -0.70 -5.02
N GLY A 72 -6.91 -1.91 -4.91
CA GLY A 72 -5.63 -2.27 -5.51
C GLY A 72 -5.46 -3.75 -5.79
N GLY A 73 -4.22 -4.17 -6.08
CA GLY A 73 -3.86 -5.56 -6.30
C GLY A 73 -3.38 -5.82 -7.73
N GLY A 74 -4.25 -6.34 -8.58
CA GLY A 74 -4.03 -6.38 -10.02
C GLY A 74 -4.26 -5.01 -10.64
N THR A 75 -5.44 -4.77 -11.21
CA THR A 75 -5.79 -3.49 -11.84
C THR A 75 -7.29 -3.25 -11.67
N PRO A 76 -7.71 -2.60 -10.57
CA PRO A 76 -9.13 -2.39 -10.27
C PRO A 76 -9.83 -1.50 -11.30
N SER A 77 -9.09 -0.56 -11.92
CA SER A 77 -9.57 0.27 -13.02
C SER A 77 -9.91 -0.49 -14.32
N LEU A 78 -9.69 -1.81 -14.40
CA LEU A 78 -10.24 -2.63 -15.47
C LEU A 78 -11.76 -2.78 -15.38
N PHE A 79 -12.33 -2.72 -14.17
CA PHE A 79 -13.77 -2.82 -13.96
C PHE A 79 -14.50 -1.63 -14.62
N ALA A 80 -15.74 -1.87 -15.03
CA ALA A 80 -16.63 -0.81 -15.49
C ALA A 80 -16.97 0.15 -14.34
N ALA A 81 -17.17 1.44 -14.66
CA ALA A 81 -17.58 2.44 -13.67
C ALA A 81 -18.91 2.05 -13.00
N GLU A 82 -19.85 1.47 -13.75
CA GLU A 82 -21.13 0.96 -13.24
C GLU A 82 -20.94 -0.09 -12.11
N SER A 83 -19.97 -1.00 -12.27
CA SER A 83 -19.67 -2.04 -11.29
C SER A 83 -19.06 -1.44 -10.01
N LEU A 84 -18.16 -0.47 -10.15
CA LEU A 84 -17.57 0.23 -9.01
C LEU A 84 -18.57 1.17 -8.33
N ASP A 85 -19.49 1.79 -9.07
CA ASP A 85 -20.58 2.60 -8.51
C ASP A 85 -21.47 1.76 -7.60
N ARG A 86 -21.89 0.58 -8.10
CA ARG A 86 -22.64 -0.39 -7.32
C ARG A 86 -21.90 -0.75 -6.03
N LEU A 87 -20.62 -1.12 -6.13
CA LEU A 87 -19.81 -1.46 -4.96
C LEU A 87 -19.76 -0.32 -3.93
N LEU A 88 -19.42 0.89 -4.36
CA LEU A 88 -19.25 2.05 -3.48
C LEU A 88 -20.58 2.52 -2.86
N ARG A 89 -21.68 2.47 -3.61
CA ARG A 89 -23.03 2.74 -3.09
C ARG A 89 -23.40 1.77 -1.98
N GLU A 90 -23.21 0.49 -2.19
CA GLU A 90 -23.53 -0.55 -1.20
C GLU A 90 -22.61 -0.46 0.02
N ILE A 91 -21.32 -0.15 -0.17
CA ILE A 91 -20.39 0.16 0.94
C ILE A 91 -20.93 1.32 1.79
N ARG A 92 -21.37 2.42 1.17
CA ARG A 92 -21.94 3.58 1.88
C ARG A 92 -23.25 3.28 2.61
N GLN A 93 -23.97 2.22 2.23
CA GLN A 93 -25.15 1.75 2.97
C GLN A 93 -24.78 0.87 4.16
N LEU A 94 -23.69 0.10 4.06
CA LEU A 94 -23.23 -0.81 5.10
C LEU A 94 -22.33 -0.13 6.14
N LEU A 95 -21.65 0.94 5.76
CA LEU A 95 -20.59 1.60 6.54
C LEU A 95 -20.76 3.11 6.55
N VAL A 96 -20.39 3.71 7.68
CA VAL A 96 -20.21 5.17 7.77
C VAL A 96 -18.82 5.49 7.24
N LEU A 97 -18.74 6.35 6.22
CA LEU A 97 -17.47 6.91 5.75
C LEU A 97 -17.21 8.24 6.48
N ALA A 98 -15.96 8.54 6.80
CA ALA A 98 -15.58 9.89 7.21
C ALA A 98 -15.89 10.91 6.10
N ASP A 99 -16.22 12.14 6.47
CA ASP A 99 -16.57 13.21 5.51
C ASP A 99 -15.44 13.46 4.49
N ASP A 100 -14.19 13.29 4.92
CA ASP A 100 -12.99 13.44 4.12
C ASP A 100 -12.32 12.09 3.79
N CYS A 101 -13.10 11.00 3.73
CA CYS A 101 -12.60 9.67 3.43
C CYS A 101 -11.77 9.67 2.12
N GLU A 102 -10.52 9.20 2.20
CA GLU A 102 -9.68 9.02 1.01
C GLU A 102 -10.09 7.72 0.30
N ILE A 103 -10.45 7.81 -0.97
CA ILE A 103 -10.82 6.67 -1.80
C ILE A 103 -9.80 6.59 -2.96
N THR A 104 -8.88 5.64 -2.83
CA THR A 104 -7.82 5.38 -3.81
C THR A 104 -8.24 4.30 -4.81
N LEU A 105 -7.95 4.53 -6.08
CA LEU A 105 -8.00 3.53 -7.15
C LEU A 105 -6.63 3.38 -7.84
N GLU A 106 -6.12 2.15 -7.91
CA GLU A 106 -4.96 1.82 -8.75
C GLU A 106 -5.31 1.73 -10.24
N ALA A 107 -4.44 2.26 -11.09
CA ALA A 107 -4.61 2.21 -12.53
C ALA A 107 -3.30 2.03 -13.28
N ASN A 108 -3.40 1.46 -14.48
CA ASN A 108 -2.35 1.54 -15.48
C ASN A 108 -2.63 2.73 -16.40
N PRO A 109 -1.61 3.31 -17.04
CA PRO A 109 -1.78 4.44 -17.96
C PRO A 109 -2.37 4.05 -19.33
N GLY A 110 -2.92 2.84 -19.48
CA GLY A 110 -3.51 2.39 -20.73
C GLY A 110 -4.68 3.27 -21.17
N SER A 111 -4.85 3.40 -22.49
CA SER A 111 -5.94 4.21 -23.07
C SER A 111 -7.32 3.78 -22.55
N PHE A 112 -7.56 2.48 -22.40
CA PHE A 112 -8.83 1.92 -21.91
C PHE A 112 -9.15 2.35 -20.47
N GLU A 113 -8.18 2.33 -19.55
CA GLU A 113 -8.40 2.73 -18.17
C GLU A 113 -8.57 4.24 -18.03
N SER A 114 -7.78 5.03 -18.76
CA SER A 114 -7.77 6.49 -18.62
C SER A 114 -9.05 7.17 -19.10
N GLU A 115 -9.73 6.62 -20.12
CA GLU A 115 -11.03 7.14 -20.60
C GLU A 115 -12.11 7.14 -19.50
N LYS A 116 -12.02 6.21 -18.55
CA LYS A 116 -12.97 6.05 -17.43
C LYS A 116 -12.68 6.95 -16.22
N PHE A 117 -11.57 7.69 -16.21
CA PHE A 117 -11.17 8.51 -15.05
C PHE A 117 -12.24 9.53 -14.65
N ARG A 118 -12.93 10.15 -15.62
CA ARG A 118 -14.01 11.09 -15.31
C ARG A 118 -15.18 10.41 -14.59
N GLU A 119 -15.55 9.21 -15.03
CA GLU A 119 -16.60 8.43 -14.40
C GLU A 119 -16.18 8.03 -12.98
N PHE A 120 -14.97 7.48 -12.81
CA PHE A 120 -14.42 7.13 -11.49
C PHE A 120 -14.41 8.32 -10.52
N ARG A 121 -14.01 9.51 -10.99
CA ARG A 121 -14.04 10.74 -10.18
C ARG A 121 -15.45 11.09 -9.72
N ALA A 122 -16.45 10.91 -10.59
CA ALA A 122 -17.86 11.17 -10.29
C ALA A 122 -18.42 10.19 -9.24
N LEU A 123 -17.87 8.98 -9.12
CA LEU A 123 -18.24 8.02 -8.08
C LEU A 123 -17.74 8.41 -6.67
N GLY A 124 -16.93 9.46 -6.56
CA GLY A 124 -16.32 9.91 -5.31
C GLY A 124 -14.92 9.36 -5.06
N ILE A 125 -14.32 8.63 -6.02
CA ILE A 125 -12.90 8.28 -5.98
C ILE A 125 -12.12 9.60 -6.06
N ASN A 126 -11.21 9.84 -5.12
CA ASN A 126 -10.54 11.13 -4.97
C ASN A 126 -9.02 11.04 -4.98
N ARG A 127 -8.45 9.83 -5.08
CA ARG A 127 -7.02 9.58 -5.28
C ARG A 127 -6.79 8.52 -6.36
N LEU A 128 -5.83 8.76 -7.26
CA LEU A 128 -5.35 7.77 -8.22
C LEU A 128 -3.91 7.36 -7.93
N SER A 129 -3.60 6.08 -8.12
CA SER A 129 -2.23 5.57 -8.12
C SER A 129 -1.95 4.96 -9.48
N ILE A 130 -1.06 5.57 -10.27
CA ILE A 130 -0.82 5.19 -11.65
C ILE A 130 0.52 4.45 -11.78
N GLY A 131 0.46 3.20 -12.20
CA GLY A 131 1.60 2.31 -12.39
C GLY A 131 2.43 2.64 -13.64
N ILE A 132 3.26 3.70 -13.59
CA ILE A 132 4.07 4.15 -14.73
C ILE A 132 5.33 3.27 -14.91
N GLN A 133 6.03 3.04 -13.81
CA GLN A 133 7.30 2.33 -13.66
C GLN A 133 8.51 3.00 -14.34
N SER A 134 8.38 3.41 -15.60
CA SER A 134 9.41 4.15 -16.34
C SER A 134 8.77 4.97 -17.47
N PHE A 135 9.42 6.07 -17.86
CA PHE A 135 9.11 6.85 -19.07
C PHE A 135 10.03 6.48 -20.25
N ASN A 136 10.83 5.42 -20.11
CA ASN A 136 11.68 4.88 -21.17
C ASN A 136 11.04 3.62 -21.79
N ASP A 137 10.69 3.68 -23.08
CA ASP A 137 10.01 2.58 -23.79
C ASP A 137 10.82 1.28 -23.84
N ALA A 138 12.16 1.37 -23.85
CA ALA A 138 13.01 0.19 -23.82
C ALA A 138 12.91 -0.54 -22.47
N HIS A 139 12.88 0.22 -21.37
CA HIS A 139 12.71 -0.32 -20.02
C HIS A 139 11.30 -0.87 -19.80
N LEU A 140 10.27 -0.15 -20.26
CA LEU A 140 8.87 -0.63 -20.23
C LEU A 140 8.71 -1.97 -20.95
N LYS A 141 9.33 -2.12 -22.13
CA LYS A 141 9.31 -3.38 -22.88
C LYS A 141 9.96 -4.53 -22.11
N LYS A 142 11.11 -4.30 -21.45
CA LYS A 142 11.78 -5.30 -20.62
C LYS A 142 10.92 -5.69 -19.41
N LEU A 143 10.26 -4.71 -18.80
CA LEU A 143 9.29 -4.90 -17.72
C LEU A 143 7.97 -5.56 -18.16
N GLY A 144 7.81 -5.87 -19.44
CA GLY A 144 6.58 -6.49 -19.97
C GLY A 144 5.35 -5.60 -19.86
N ARG A 145 5.53 -4.29 -19.72
CA ARG A 145 4.44 -3.32 -19.64
C ARG A 145 3.72 -3.24 -20.99
N VAL A 146 2.40 -3.07 -20.93
CA VAL A 146 1.53 -2.99 -22.12
C VAL A 146 1.31 -1.56 -22.61
N HIS A 147 1.85 -0.58 -21.87
CA HIS A 147 1.78 0.85 -22.17
C HIS A 147 3.15 1.38 -22.62
N ASN A 148 3.15 2.54 -23.26
CA ASN A 148 4.36 3.31 -23.59
C ASN A 148 4.45 4.64 -22.82
N SER A 149 5.58 5.33 -22.95
CA SER A 149 5.87 6.62 -22.33
C SER A 149 4.86 7.74 -22.68
N HIS A 150 4.36 7.76 -23.92
CA HIS A 150 3.35 8.73 -24.34
C HIS A 150 1.99 8.50 -23.65
N GLU A 151 1.57 7.25 -23.53
CA GLU A 151 0.37 6.87 -22.78
C GLU A 151 0.51 7.21 -21.29
N ALA A 152 1.69 6.96 -20.70
CA ALA A 152 2.03 7.37 -19.34
C ALA A 152 1.81 8.87 -19.09
N ILE A 153 2.37 9.72 -19.94
CA ILE A 153 2.21 11.18 -19.86
C ILE A 153 0.74 11.59 -20.08
N SER A 154 0.10 11.00 -21.09
CA SER A 154 -1.29 11.30 -21.44
C SER A 154 -2.26 10.95 -20.31
N ALA A 155 -2.07 9.82 -19.64
CA ALA A 155 -2.91 9.38 -18.53
C ALA A 155 -2.92 10.40 -17.37
N VAL A 156 -1.78 11.04 -17.07
CA VAL A 156 -1.72 12.08 -16.04
C VAL A 156 -2.51 13.33 -16.46
N ALA A 157 -2.38 13.75 -17.72
CA ALA A 157 -3.16 14.86 -18.25
C ALA A 157 -4.67 14.58 -18.22
N ILE A 158 -5.07 13.36 -18.58
CA ILE A 158 -6.47 12.90 -18.55
C ILE A 158 -6.99 12.86 -17.10
N ALA A 159 -6.21 12.33 -16.16
CA ALA A 159 -6.58 12.30 -14.74
C ALA A 159 -6.84 13.70 -14.18
N ARG A 160 -5.99 14.67 -14.52
CA ARG A 160 -6.19 16.07 -14.14
C ARG A 160 -7.42 16.68 -14.79
N ALA A 161 -7.61 16.47 -16.08
CA ALA A 161 -8.79 16.94 -16.81
C ALA A 161 -10.09 16.29 -16.29
N ALA A 162 -10.01 15.09 -15.72
CA ALA A 162 -11.11 14.42 -15.03
C ALA A 162 -11.42 15.01 -13.64
N GLY A 163 -10.54 15.85 -13.08
CA GLY A 163 -10.73 16.51 -11.79
C GLY A 163 -10.06 15.82 -10.60
N PHE A 164 -9.08 14.93 -10.84
CA PHE A 164 -8.24 14.41 -9.77
C PHE A 164 -7.18 15.44 -9.37
N THR A 165 -7.08 15.70 -8.07
CA THR A 165 -6.12 16.62 -7.46
C THR A 165 -5.13 15.90 -6.53
N ASN A 166 -5.25 14.59 -6.37
CA ASN A 166 -4.37 13.74 -5.59
C ASN A 166 -3.97 12.55 -6.46
N ILE A 167 -2.83 12.68 -7.13
CA ILE A 167 -2.32 11.68 -8.07
C ILE A 167 -0.98 11.19 -7.56
N ASN A 168 -0.84 9.87 -7.49
CA ASN A 168 0.42 9.17 -7.31
C ASN A 168 0.93 8.59 -8.62
N LEU A 169 2.24 8.67 -8.87
CA LEU A 169 2.93 7.95 -9.93
C LEU A 169 3.90 6.94 -9.31
N ASP A 170 3.76 5.67 -9.67
CA ASP A 170 4.68 4.62 -9.26
C ASP A 170 5.84 4.54 -10.26
N LEU A 171 7.07 4.67 -9.75
CA LEU A 171 8.33 4.61 -10.51
C LEU A 171 9.25 3.55 -9.92
N MET A 172 9.93 2.84 -10.82
CA MET A 172 10.90 1.82 -10.46
C MET A 172 12.32 2.22 -10.88
N PHE A 173 13.30 1.90 -10.04
CA PHE A 173 14.73 1.98 -10.38
C PHE A 173 15.42 0.63 -10.25
N GLY A 174 16.66 0.53 -10.73
CA GLY A 174 17.39 -0.73 -10.80
C GLY A 174 16.86 -1.65 -11.90
N LEU A 175 16.32 -1.07 -12.98
CA LEU A 175 15.75 -1.83 -14.10
C LEU A 175 16.84 -2.50 -14.95
N PRO A 176 16.53 -3.56 -15.71
CA PRO A 176 17.54 -4.27 -16.50
C PRO A 176 18.25 -3.37 -17.53
N GLU A 177 19.56 -3.26 -17.41
CA GLU A 177 20.44 -2.38 -18.20
C GLU A 177 20.12 -0.88 -18.05
N GLN A 178 19.45 -0.46 -16.97
CA GLN A 178 19.19 0.95 -16.69
C GLN A 178 20.48 1.67 -16.28
N THR A 179 20.72 2.83 -16.89
CA THR A 179 21.80 3.73 -16.51
C THR A 179 21.33 4.77 -15.49
N GLU A 180 22.27 5.41 -14.80
CA GLU A 180 21.96 6.51 -13.86
C GLU A 180 21.24 7.68 -14.52
N ILE A 181 21.68 8.06 -15.72
CA ILE A 181 21.07 9.14 -16.50
C ILE A 181 19.60 8.80 -16.80
N GLU A 182 19.30 7.58 -17.22
CA GLU A 182 17.93 7.15 -17.53
C GLU A 182 17.04 7.08 -16.28
N ALA A 183 17.56 6.59 -15.16
CA ALA A 183 16.81 6.55 -13.90
C ALA A 183 16.45 7.97 -13.42
N LEU A 184 17.38 8.90 -13.50
CA LEU A 184 17.14 10.30 -13.14
C LEU A 184 16.21 11.02 -14.14
N GLN A 185 16.26 10.66 -15.42
CA GLN A 185 15.30 11.13 -16.42
C GLN A 185 13.88 10.67 -16.09
N ASP A 186 13.69 9.43 -15.62
CA ASP A 186 12.37 8.94 -15.19
C ASP A 186 11.83 9.73 -13.99
N VAL A 187 12.69 10.01 -13.00
CA VAL A 187 12.32 10.83 -11.84
C VAL A 187 12.00 12.27 -12.26
N GLN A 188 12.83 12.88 -13.10
CA GLN A 188 12.59 14.25 -13.59
C GLN A 188 11.29 14.34 -14.40
N ALA A 189 11.02 13.37 -15.28
CA ALA A 189 9.78 13.32 -16.04
C ALA A 189 8.55 13.23 -15.14
N ALA A 190 8.58 12.42 -14.07
CA ALA A 190 7.51 12.42 -13.08
C ALA A 190 7.35 13.76 -12.36
N ILE A 191 8.45 14.40 -11.97
CA ILE A 191 8.44 15.72 -11.32
C ILE A 191 7.83 16.79 -12.24
N ASP A 192 8.18 16.78 -13.53
CA ASP A 192 7.66 17.70 -14.54
C ASP A 192 6.15 17.53 -14.75
N LEU A 193 5.65 16.31 -14.53
CA LEU A 193 4.22 16.04 -14.47
C LEU A 193 3.57 16.52 -13.18
N GLN A 194 4.30 17.03 -12.19
CA GLN A 194 3.82 17.63 -10.94
C GLN A 194 2.71 16.84 -10.19
N PRO A 195 2.84 15.52 -9.98
CA PRO A 195 1.91 14.77 -9.13
C PRO A 195 1.98 15.24 -7.68
N GLN A 196 1.02 14.83 -6.86
CA GLN A 196 1.05 15.14 -5.43
C GLN A 196 1.89 14.13 -4.64
N HIS A 197 2.10 12.96 -5.23
CA HIS A 197 2.76 11.82 -4.62
C HIS A 197 3.55 11.03 -5.68
N ILE A 198 4.69 10.47 -5.28
CA ILE A 198 5.50 9.58 -6.11
C ILE A 198 5.91 8.39 -5.24
N SER A 199 5.59 7.18 -5.69
CA SER A 199 6.23 5.98 -5.16
C SER A 199 7.50 5.75 -5.96
N PHE A 200 8.65 5.67 -5.32
CA PHE A 200 9.94 5.43 -5.95
C PHE A 200 10.66 4.29 -5.24
N TYR A 201 10.75 3.14 -5.92
CA TYR A 201 11.15 1.87 -5.31
C TYR A 201 11.99 1.02 -6.27
N GLN A 202 12.79 0.12 -5.68
CA GLN A 202 13.68 -0.75 -6.44
C GLN A 202 12.89 -1.88 -7.11
N LEU A 203 13.31 -2.30 -8.31
CA LEU A 203 12.92 -3.59 -8.87
C LEU A 203 13.57 -4.73 -8.06
N THR A 204 12.75 -5.44 -7.29
CA THR A 204 13.17 -6.65 -6.56
C THR A 204 12.75 -7.90 -7.31
N LEU A 205 13.62 -8.93 -7.34
CA LEU A 205 13.33 -10.21 -7.97
C LEU A 205 12.65 -11.16 -6.97
N GLU A 206 11.34 -11.00 -6.81
CA GLU A 206 10.58 -11.73 -5.80
C GLU A 206 10.41 -13.24 -6.10
N PRO A 207 10.45 -14.12 -5.09
CA PRO A 207 10.16 -15.53 -5.26
C PRO A 207 8.84 -15.78 -5.98
N ASN A 208 8.77 -16.86 -6.77
CA ASN A 208 7.61 -17.27 -7.56
C ASN A 208 7.24 -16.34 -8.74
N THR A 209 8.12 -15.42 -9.13
CA THR A 209 7.95 -14.60 -10.34
C THR A 209 8.71 -15.18 -11.54
N TYR A 210 8.40 -14.69 -12.75
CA TYR A 210 9.13 -15.09 -13.95
C TYR A 210 10.57 -14.59 -13.90
N PHE A 211 10.81 -13.35 -13.45
CA PHE A 211 12.17 -12.84 -13.28
C PHE A 211 12.96 -13.57 -12.20
N HIS A 212 12.37 -14.02 -11.10
CA HIS A 212 13.12 -14.85 -10.16
C HIS A 212 13.55 -16.19 -10.78
N LYS A 213 12.70 -16.79 -11.63
CA LYS A 213 13.04 -18.04 -12.34
C LYS A 213 14.04 -17.83 -13.49
N TYR A 214 13.95 -16.70 -14.17
CA TYR A 214 14.77 -16.31 -15.32
C TYR A 214 15.30 -14.89 -15.11
N PRO A 215 16.31 -14.71 -14.23
CA PRO A 215 16.75 -13.39 -13.81
C PRO A 215 17.35 -12.60 -14.98
N PRO A 216 16.84 -11.39 -15.26
CA PRO A 216 17.52 -10.49 -16.16
C PRO A 216 18.82 -9.98 -15.50
N ARG A 217 19.72 -9.42 -16.30
CA ARG A 217 20.90 -8.73 -15.76
C ARG A 217 20.46 -7.39 -15.17
N LEU A 218 20.55 -7.27 -13.85
CA LEU A 218 20.34 -6.01 -13.13
C LEU A 218 21.65 -5.21 -13.01
N PRO A 219 21.56 -3.90 -12.73
CA PRO A 219 22.71 -3.10 -12.29
C PRO A 219 23.33 -3.69 -11.01
N GLU A 220 24.62 -3.44 -10.79
CA GLU A 220 25.31 -3.84 -9.55
C GLU A 220 24.77 -3.03 -8.35
N ASP A 221 24.88 -3.60 -7.13
CA ASP A 221 24.33 -3.00 -5.91
C ASP A 221 24.83 -1.57 -5.64
N ASP A 222 26.12 -1.30 -5.88
CA ASP A 222 26.70 0.05 -5.73
C ASP A 222 26.03 1.07 -6.65
N LEU A 223 25.72 0.66 -7.89
CA LEU A 223 24.98 1.51 -8.82
C LEU A 223 23.56 1.71 -8.32
N ILE A 224 22.83 0.63 -7.95
CA ILE A 224 21.46 0.72 -7.43
C ILE A 224 21.37 1.67 -6.23
N TYR A 225 22.30 1.57 -5.28
CA TYR A 225 22.37 2.46 -4.12
C TYR A 225 22.58 3.92 -4.54
N SER A 226 23.50 4.18 -5.47
CA SER A 226 23.73 5.54 -5.99
C SER A 226 22.48 6.10 -6.70
N LEU A 227 21.75 5.28 -7.47
CA LEU A 227 20.48 5.66 -8.12
C LEU A 227 19.44 6.07 -7.08
N GLN A 228 19.29 5.26 -6.03
CA GLN A 228 18.34 5.51 -4.97
C GLN A 228 18.63 6.86 -4.30
N LYS A 229 19.87 7.10 -3.87
CA LYS A 229 20.26 8.36 -3.21
C LYS A 229 20.12 9.57 -4.14
N ALA A 230 20.51 9.45 -5.40
CA ALA A 230 20.37 10.54 -6.36
C ALA A 230 18.90 10.87 -6.65
N GLY A 231 18.05 9.86 -6.84
CA GLY A 231 16.60 10.03 -7.01
C GLY A 231 15.94 10.66 -5.78
N GLN A 232 16.31 10.21 -4.58
CA GLN A 232 15.85 10.79 -3.30
C GLN A 232 16.20 12.27 -3.17
N GLN A 233 17.45 12.63 -3.48
CA GLN A 233 17.89 14.03 -3.44
C GLN A 233 17.13 14.89 -4.44
N LEU A 234 16.91 14.37 -5.66
CA LEU A 234 16.15 15.07 -6.69
C LEU A 234 14.70 15.29 -6.25
N LEU A 235 14.01 14.26 -5.78
CA LEU A 235 12.64 14.36 -5.24
C LEU A 235 12.54 15.40 -4.11
N ALA A 236 13.47 15.37 -3.17
CA ALA A 236 13.53 16.32 -2.06
C ALA A 236 13.73 17.77 -2.53
N ALA A 237 14.57 18.00 -3.54
CA ALA A 237 14.82 19.33 -4.11
C ALA A 237 13.55 19.97 -4.72
N TYR A 238 12.57 19.15 -5.13
CA TYR A 238 11.28 19.59 -5.65
C TYR A 238 10.13 19.47 -4.62
N GLY A 239 10.46 19.27 -3.34
CA GLY A 239 9.48 19.32 -2.24
C GLY A 239 8.73 18.01 -1.97
N TYR A 240 9.12 16.90 -2.61
CA TYR A 240 8.58 15.58 -2.26
C TYR A 240 9.35 15.00 -1.06
N GLN A 241 8.67 14.95 0.08
CA GLN A 241 9.25 14.43 1.32
C GLN A 241 9.02 12.92 1.40
N GLN A 242 10.10 12.16 1.58
CA GLN A 242 10.00 10.76 1.94
C GLN A 242 9.31 10.64 3.30
N TYR A 243 8.26 9.81 3.38
CA TYR A 243 7.56 9.59 4.64
C TYR A 243 7.45 8.11 5.02
N GLU A 244 7.62 7.22 4.04
CA GLU A 244 7.87 5.80 4.22
C GLU A 244 8.89 5.30 3.18
N ILE A 245 9.41 4.09 3.37
CA ILE A 245 10.45 3.44 2.55
C ILE A 245 10.35 3.76 1.05
N SER A 246 9.18 3.59 0.44
CA SER A 246 8.98 3.71 -1.00
C SER A 246 8.19 4.94 -1.43
N ALA A 247 7.69 5.79 -0.52
CA ALA A 247 6.79 6.88 -0.88
C ALA A 247 7.24 8.26 -0.45
N TYR A 248 7.04 9.18 -1.39
CA TYR A 248 7.42 10.58 -1.34
C TYR A 248 6.19 11.40 -1.69
N ALA A 249 5.89 12.43 -0.91
CA ALA A 249 4.70 13.22 -1.11
C ALA A 249 4.96 14.70 -0.87
N GLN A 250 4.19 15.55 -1.54
CA GLN A 250 4.00 16.93 -1.11
C GLN A 250 3.31 16.95 0.26
N THR A 251 3.42 18.08 0.97
CA THR A 251 2.75 18.26 2.26
C THR A 251 1.25 17.95 2.15
N ASP A 252 0.72 17.22 3.13
CA ASP A 252 -0.68 16.79 3.24
C ASP A 252 -1.18 15.78 2.18
N PHE A 253 -0.31 15.28 1.29
CA PHE A 253 -0.67 14.30 0.25
C PHE A 253 -0.14 12.88 0.50
N GLN A 254 0.31 12.58 1.73
CA GLN A 254 0.69 11.22 2.11
C GLN A 254 -0.53 10.29 2.04
N CYS A 255 -0.37 9.10 1.45
CA CYS A 255 -1.45 8.11 1.34
C CYS A 255 -1.98 7.74 2.73
N ARG A 256 -3.25 8.09 3.02
CA ARG A 256 -3.85 7.89 4.35
C ARG A 256 -4.02 6.41 4.66
N HIS A 257 -4.37 5.61 3.66
CA HIS A 257 -4.50 4.16 3.82
C HIS A 257 -3.18 3.51 4.23
N ASN A 258 -2.10 3.77 3.46
CA ASN A 258 -0.77 3.20 3.74
C ASN A 258 -0.27 3.65 5.11
N ARG A 259 -0.41 4.94 5.44
CA ARG A 259 -0.04 5.45 6.75
C ARG A 259 -0.77 4.73 7.87
N HIS A 260 -2.08 4.55 7.76
CA HIS A 260 -2.85 3.84 8.77
C HIS A 260 -2.38 2.39 8.94
N TYR A 261 -2.11 1.70 7.83
CA TYR A 261 -1.54 0.34 7.85
C TYR A 261 -0.17 0.32 8.56
N TRP A 262 0.75 1.22 8.18
CA TRP A 262 2.09 1.31 8.77
C TRP A 262 2.07 1.78 10.22
N GLN A 263 1.06 2.54 10.64
CA GLN A 263 0.85 2.94 12.04
C GLN A 263 0.17 1.86 12.89
N PHE A 264 0.25 0.61 12.44
CA PHE A 264 -0.36 -0.54 13.10
C PHE A 264 -1.86 -0.34 13.38
N GLY A 265 -2.57 0.33 12.46
CA GLY A 265 -4.01 0.54 12.51
C GLY A 265 -4.81 -0.69 12.10
N ASP A 266 -6.11 -0.66 12.40
CA ASP A 266 -7.05 -1.70 11.99
C ASP A 266 -7.56 -1.46 10.56
N TYR A 267 -7.65 -2.52 9.77
CA TYR A 267 -8.22 -2.46 8.43
C TYR A 267 -8.92 -3.76 8.07
N LEU A 268 -10.06 -3.62 7.40
CA LEU A 268 -10.77 -4.73 6.76
C LEU A 268 -10.15 -5.01 5.41
N GLY A 269 -10.02 -6.28 5.04
CA GLY A 269 -9.51 -6.69 3.74
C GLY A 269 -10.48 -7.63 3.05
N ILE A 270 -11.12 -7.16 1.97
CA ILE A 270 -12.04 -7.96 1.16
C ILE A 270 -11.44 -8.23 -0.22
N GLY A 271 -11.84 -9.35 -0.84
CA GLY A 271 -11.37 -9.75 -2.16
C GLY A 271 -10.38 -10.91 -2.12
N ALA A 272 -10.22 -11.56 -3.27
CA ALA A 272 -9.39 -12.74 -3.42
C ALA A 272 -7.93 -12.47 -3.00
N GLY A 273 -7.45 -13.18 -1.98
CA GLY A 273 -6.11 -13.00 -1.41
C GLY A 273 -5.93 -11.76 -0.53
N ALA A 274 -7.01 -11.02 -0.23
CA ALA A 274 -6.92 -9.90 0.69
C ALA A 274 -6.58 -10.37 2.11
N HIS A 275 -5.82 -9.52 2.80
CA HIS A 275 -5.55 -9.64 4.22
C HIS A 275 -6.19 -8.47 4.96
N GLY A 276 -6.52 -8.67 6.22
CA GLY A 276 -7.00 -7.64 7.13
C GLY A 276 -6.38 -7.81 8.51
N LYS A 277 -6.44 -6.77 9.33
CA LYS A 277 -6.04 -6.81 10.74
C LYS A 277 -7.05 -6.05 11.58
N ILE A 278 -7.62 -6.69 12.58
CA ILE A 278 -8.56 -6.07 13.52
C ILE A 278 -8.18 -6.38 14.96
N SER A 279 -8.24 -5.37 15.82
CA SER A 279 -8.07 -5.53 17.27
C SER A 279 -9.45 -5.66 17.92
N LEU A 280 -9.78 -6.86 18.40
CA LEU A 280 -11.04 -7.13 19.12
C LEU A 280 -10.91 -6.91 20.62
N ALA A 281 -9.72 -7.18 21.15
CA ALA A 281 -9.27 -6.72 22.45
C ALA A 281 -7.76 -6.40 22.34
N ILE A 282 -7.22 -5.72 23.35
CA ILE A 282 -5.79 -5.41 23.46
C ILE A 282 -5.40 -5.68 24.92
N PRO A 283 -4.28 -6.38 25.20
CA PRO A 283 -3.32 -6.94 24.24
C PRO A 283 -3.81 -8.23 23.56
N ASP A 284 -4.82 -8.88 24.14
CA ASP A 284 -5.32 -10.17 23.68
C ASP A 284 -6.24 -10.02 22.46
N ASN A 285 -6.20 -10.96 21.51
CA ASN A 285 -7.17 -11.04 20.42
C ASN A 285 -7.05 -9.93 19.34
N ILE A 286 -5.82 -9.65 18.90
CA ILE A 286 -5.54 -9.00 17.62
C ILE A 286 -5.55 -10.08 16.54
N ILE A 287 -6.41 -9.95 15.54
CA ILE A 287 -6.69 -10.99 14.54
C ILE A 287 -6.29 -10.52 13.15
N ARG A 288 -5.62 -11.41 12.40
CA ARG A 288 -5.52 -11.34 10.94
C ARG A 288 -6.66 -12.07 10.28
N THR A 289 -7.23 -11.45 9.26
CA THR A 289 -8.18 -12.10 8.35
C THR A 289 -7.47 -12.42 7.04
N ILE A 290 -7.68 -13.62 6.49
CA ILE A 290 -7.06 -14.06 5.23
C ILE A 290 -8.15 -14.62 4.32
N LYS A 291 -8.15 -14.16 3.05
CA LYS A 291 -9.08 -14.63 2.02
C LYS A 291 -8.44 -15.66 1.09
N PRO A 292 -9.24 -16.58 0.51
CA PRO A 292 -8.75 -17.46 -0.56
C PRO A 292 -8.07 -16.66 -1.68
N LYS A 293 -6.84 -17.05 -2.06
CA LYS A 293 -6.05 -16.33 -3.07
C LYS A 293 -6.67 -16.38 -4.46
N HIS A 294 -7.16 -17.55 -4.89
CA HIS A 294 -7.69 -17.72 -6.24
C HIS A 294 -9.08 -17.10 -6.38
N PRO A 295 -9.35 -16.27 -7.41
CA PRO A 295 -10.62 -15.57 -7.58
C PRO A 295 -11.84 -16.51 -7.65
N ASP A 296 -11.71 -17.65 -8.32
CA ASP A 296 -12.82 -18.61 -8.40
C ASP A 296 -13.17 -19.23 -7.06
N LEU A 297 -12.17 -19.55 -6.23
CA LEU A 297 -12.41 -20.10 -4.89
C LEU A 297 -13.03 -19.03 -3.99
N TYR A 298 -12.51 -17.80 -4.06
CA TYR A 298 -13.08 -16.65 -3.35
C TYR A 298 -14.55 -16.43 -3.70
N MET A 299 -14.90 -16.43 -4.98
CA MET A 299 -16.30 -16.24 -5.42
C MET A 299 -17.21 -17.45 -5.16
N GLN A 300 -16.66 -18.65 -4.91
CA GLN A 300 -17.44 -19.81 -4.50
C GLN A 300 -17.73 -19.81 -3.00
N GLN A 301 -16.84 -19.19 -2.21
CA GLN A 301 -16.91 -19.16 -0.75
C GLN A 301 -16.64 -17.74 -0.22
N PRO A 302 -17.45 -16.73 -0.60
CA PRO A 302 -17.19 -15.33 -0.26
C PRO A 302 -17.32 -15.02 1.25
N ASP A 303 -17.99 -15.89 1.99
CA ASP A 303 -18.12 -15.84 3.46
C ASP A 303 -16.95 -16.53 4.18
N HIS A 304 -16.12 -17.30 3.47
CA HIS A 304 -14.99 -17.98 4.06
C HIS A 304 -13.85 -16.99 4.38
N THR A 305 -13.53 -16.90 5.67
CA THR A 305 -12.43 -16.08 6.18
C THR A 305 -11.62 -16.91 7.15
N GLN A 306 -10.34 -17.10 6.87
CA GLN A 306 -9.43 -17.64 7.87
C GLN A 306 -9.10 -16.55 8.89
N LEU A 307 -9.31 -16.84 10.17
CA LEU A 307 -8.96 -15.98 11.29
C LEU A 307 -7.70 -16.53 11.96
N GLN A 308 -6.71 -15.67 12.16
CA GLN A 308 -5.47 -16.00 12.85
C GLN A 308 -5.18 -14.97 13.92
N ALA A 309 -5.25 -15.38 15.19
CA ALA A 309 -4.80 -14.54 16.29
C ALA A 309 -3.28 -14.34 16.23
N ILE A 310 -2.84 -13.10 16.44
CA ILE A 310 -1.42 -12.76 16.60
C ILE A 310 -1.03 -13.09 18.04
N ALA A 311 0.02 -13.90 18.21
CA ALA A 311 0.50 -14.25 19.54
C ALA A 311 1.13 -13.03 20.24
N LEU A 312 0.99 -12.93 21.57
CA LEU A 312 1.56 -11.83 22.35
C LEU A 312 3.07 -11.64 22.13
N ALA A 313 3.81 -12.75 22.01
CA ALA A 313 5.26 -12.72 21.75
C ALA A 313 5.62 -12.15 20.37
N GLN A 314 4.70 -12.21 19.40
CA GLN A 314 4.91 -11.71 18.04
C GLN A 314 4.56 -10.22 17.91
N LEU A 315 3.78 -9.65 18.83
CA LEU A 315 3.34 -8.25 18.76
C LEU A 315 4.48 -7.22 18.66
N PRO A 316 5.62 -7.37 19.36
CA PRO A 316 6.80 -6.54 19.13
C PRO A 316 7.20 -6.50 17.65
N LEU A 317 7.49 -7.64 17.04
CA LEU A 317 7.91 -7.73 15.64
C LEU A 317 6.86 -7.14 14.69
N GLU A 318 5.59 -7.53 14.88
CA GLU A 318 4.45 -7.05 14.08
C GLU A 318 4.33 -5.53 14.09
N PHE A 319 4.49 -4.93 15.26
CA PHE A 319 4.44 -3.49 15.41
C PHE A 319 5.65 -2.81 14.78
N MET A 320 6.86 -3.32 15.05
CA MET A 320 8.11 -2.75 14.54
C MET A 320 8.19 -2.84 13.01
N MET A 321 7.79 -3.97 12.42
CA MET A 321 7.74 -4.18 10.97
C MET A 321 6.85 -3.16 10.26
N ASN A 322 5.77 -2.73 10.91
CA ASN A 322 4.88 -1.71 10.36
C ASN A 322 5.43 -0.30 10.60
N HIS A 323 5.77 0.05 11.84
CA HIS A 323 6.09 1.43 12.20
C HIS A 323 7.46 1.91 11.76
N LEU A 324 8.48 1.03 11.73
CA LEU A 324 9.83 1.43 11.32
C LEU A 324 9.95 1.73 9.83
N ARG A 325 8.93 1.37 9.03
CA ARG A 325 8.81 1.81 7.63
C ARG A 325 8.52 3.29 7.51
N LEU A 326 8.05 3.97 8.56
CA LEU A 326 7.78 5.40 8.57
C LEU A 326 9.00 6.18 9.06
N VAL A 327 9.34 7.30 8.40
CA VAL A 327 10.50 8.14 8.79
C VAL A 327 10.37 8.58 10.26
N LYS A 328 9.14 8.85 10.71
CA LYS A 328 8.86 9.32 12.07
C LYS A 328 8.89 8.21 13.13
N GLY A 329 8.96 6.95 12.72
CA GLY A 329 8.87 5.80 13.62
C GLY A 329 7.59 5.78 14.45
N PHE A 330 7.72 5.63 15.77
CA PHE A 330 6.61 5.54 16.70
C PHE A 330 6.91 6.18 18.05
N SER A 331 5.85 6.46 18.82
CA SER A 331 6.00 6.87 20.22
C SER A 331 5.74 5.68 21.15
N VAL A 332 6.45 5.63 22.28
CA VAL A 332 6.23 4.60 23.31
C VAL A 332 4.77 4.54 23.78
N PRO A 333 4.06 5.68 24.00
CA PRO A 333 2.63 5.64 24.30
C PRO A 333 1.79 5.00 23.20
N ALA A 334 2.10 5.24 21.91
CA ALA A 334 1.39 4.60 20.80
C ALA A 334 1.63 3.08 20.78
N TYR A 335 2.85 2.62 21.03
CA TYR A 335 3.16 1.19 21.19
C TYR A 335 2.30 0.56 22.29
N GLN A 336 2.29 1.17 23.48
CA GLN A 336 1.51 0.70 24.61
C GLN A 336 0.00 0.69 24.32
N GLN A 337 -0.51 1.72 23.64
CA GLN A 337 -1.93 1.82 23.30
C GLN A 337 -2.36 0.76 22.27
N LEU A 338 -1.56 0.52 21.24
CA LEU A 338 -1.92 -0.32 20.10
C LEU A 338 -1.61 -1.81 20.31
N THR A 339 -0.67 -2.13 21.20
CA THR A 339 -0.28 -3.52 21.51
C THR A 339 -0.69 -3.96 22.91
N GLY A 340 -0.91 -3.02 23.85
CA GLY A 340 -1.10 -3.31 25.27
C GLY A 340 0.19 -3.71 26.01
N LEU A 341 1.32 -3.78 25.31
CA LEU A 341 2.60 -4.21 25.88
C LEU A 341 3.40 -3.04 26.45
N GLN A 342 4.21 -3.33 27.47
CA GLN A 342 5.18 -2.37 27.99
C GLN A 342 6.39 -2.26 27.08
N LYS A 343 7.05 -1.10 27.03
CA LYS A 343 8.27 -0.88 26.23
C LYS A 343 9.33 -1.97 26.45
N THR A 344 9.44 -2.51 27.66
CA THR A 344 10.38 -3.57 28.02
C THR A 344 10.21 -4.87 27.21
N SER A 345 9.05 -5.09 26.58
CA SER A 345 8.85 -6.20 25.64
C SER A 345 9.62 -6.07 24.32
N LEU A 346 10.21 -4.90 24.05
CA LEU A 346 11.08 -4.66 22.91
C LEU A 346 12.55 -5.08 23.20
N GLU A 347 12.86 -5.52 24.41
CA GLU A 347 14.22 -5.88 24.80
C GLU A 347 14.52 -7.38 24.58
N PRO A 348 15.78 -7.75 24.25
CA PRO A 348 16.97 -6.88 24.15
C PRO A 348 17.10 -6.14 22.81
N GLY A 349 16.24 -6.44 21.83
CA GLY A 349 16.40 -5.94 20.46
C GLY A 349 16.46 -4.42 20.33
N LEU A 350 15.66 -3.70 21.12
CA LEU A 350 15.71 -2.24 21.19
C LEU A 350 17.08 -1.73 21.69
N SER A 351 17.55 -2.23 22.83
CA SER A 351 18.86 -1.83 23.37
C SER A 351 20.00 -2.13 22.41
N GLU A 352 19.99 -3.29 21.75
CA GLU A 352 20.99 -3.64 20.74
C GLU A 352 20.99 -2.66 19.56
N CYS A 353 19.81 -2.33 19.03
CA CYS A 353 19.69 -1.40 17.91
C CYS A 353 20.12 0.02 18.27
N LEU A 354 19.83 0.48 19.50
CA LEU A 354 20.30 1.77 20.01
C LEU A 354 21.82 1.80 20.15
N GLN A 355 22.43 0.74 20.70
CA GLN A 355 23.88 0.62 20.83
C GLN A 355 24.59 0.61 19.47
N GLN A 356 23.97 0.00 18.46
CA GLN A 356 24.48 -0.04 17.09
C GLN A 356 24.16 1.24 16.28
N ASN A 357 23.49 2.23 16.87
CA ASN A 357 23.01 3.44 16.20
C ASN A 357 22.09 3.18 15.00
N LEU A 358 21.40 2.04 14.97
CA LEU A 358 20.39 1.70 13.96
C LEU A 358 19.05 2.37 14.29
N LEU A 359 18.73 2.51 15.57
CA LEU A 359 17.61 3.29 16.07
C LEU A 359 18.12 4.46 16.92
N TYR A 360 17.29 5.48 17.07
CA TYR A 360 17.47 6.51 18.09
C TYR A 360 16.18 6.69 18.89
N GLU A 361 16.32 7.14 20.13
CA GLU A 361 15.19 7.51 20.99
C GLU A 361 15.31 8.97 21.44
N TYR A 362 14.27 9.75 21.18
CA TYR A 362 14.18 11.15 21.62
C TYR A 362 12.75 11.48 22.07
N GLN A 363 12.59 12.02 23.28
CA GLN A 363 11.27 12.38 23.84
C GLN A 363 10.21 11.26 23.71
N GLN A 364 10.58 10.02 24.06
CA GLN A 364 9.75 8.81 23.91
C GLN A 364 9.35 8.46 22.46
N THR A 365 9.99 9.06 21.46
CA THR A 365 9.87 8.68 20.06
C THR A 365 11.05 7.81 19.68
N ILE A 366 10.78 6.64 19.11
CA ILE A 366 11.77 5.70 18.57
C ILE A 366 11.62 5.70 17.06
N ALA A 367 12.72 5.94 16.35
CA ALA A 367 12.76 5.90 14.90
C ALA A 367 14.12 5.38 14.43
N CYS A 368 14.17 4.95 13.17
CA CYS A 368 15.42 4.57 12.55
C CYS A 368 16.32 5.77 12.31
N SER A 369 17.62 5.57 12.54
CA SER A 369 18.62 6.49 12.00
C SER A 369 18.67 6.37 10.47
N ALA A 370 19.38 7.30 9.81
CA ALA A 370 19.63 7.19 8.37
C ALA A 370 20.29 5.86 7.98
N GLN A 371 21.22 5.36 8.83
CA GLN A 371 21.83 4.05 8.64
C GLN A 371 20.82 2.93 8.90
N GLY A 372 20.01 3.01 9.95
CA GLY A 372 19.02 1.99 10.27
C GLY A 372 18.02 1.73 9.15
N TRP A 373 17.66 2.77 8.39
CA TRP A 373 16.79 2.64 7.23
C TRP A 373 17.41 1.91 6.05
N ASP A 374 18.73 2.01 5.88
CA ASP A 374 19.44 1.23 4.86
C ASP A 374 19.54 -0.27 5.28
N PHE A 375 19.28 -0.61 6.56
CA PHE A 375 19.37 -1.98 7.11
C PHE A 375 18.13 -2.40 7.92
N LEU A 376 16.93 -2.07 7.42
CA LEU A 376 15.68 -2.30 8.17
C LEU A 376 15.47 -3.78 8.53
N ASP A 377 15.76 -4.71 7.62
CA ASP A 377 15.58 -6.15 7.88
C ASP A 377 16.44 -6.63 9.05
N LEU A 378 17.69 -6.15 9.15
CA LEU A 378 18.58 -6.45 10.27
C LEU A 378 18.03 -5.94 11.61
N ILE A 379 17.34 -4.79 11.60
CA ILE A 379 16.65 -4.28 12.80
C ILE A 379 15.51 -5.23 13.17
N LEU A 380 14.70 -5.64 12.20
CA LEU A 380 13.54 -6.51 12.44
C LEU A 380 13.94 -7.89 12.96
N GLU A 381 15.05 -8.45 12.48
CA GLU A 381 15.62 -9.70 12.99
C GLU A 381 15.89 -9.67 14.51
N LYS A 382 16.15 -8.50 15.10
CA LYS A 382 16.34 -8.36 16.56
C LYS A 382 15.07 -8.50 17.39
N PHE A 383 13.92 -8.56 16.73
CA PHE A 383 12.60 -8.75 17.35
C PHE A 383 11.97 -10.08 16.96
N VAL A 384 12.68 -10.93 16.21
CA VAL A 384 12.28 -12.31 15.94
C VAL A 384 12.69 -13.16 17.14
N ASP A 385 11.74 -13.94 17.67
CA ASP A 385 11.95 -14.86 18.79
C ASP A 385 13.04 -15.92 18.53
#